data_AF-A0A168KEV0-F1
#
_entry.id   AF-A0A168KEV0-F1
#
_cell.length_a   1.000
_cell.length_b   1.000
_cell.length_c   1.000
_cell.angle_alpha   90.00
_cell.angle_beta   90.00
_cell.angle_gamma   90.00
#
_symmetry.space_group_name_H-M   'P 1'
#
loop_
_entity.id
_entity.type
_entity.pdbx_description
1 polymer ?
#
loop_
_entity_poly.entity_id
_entity_poly.type
_entity_poly.pdbx_seq_one_letter_code
_entity_poly.pdbx_strand_id
1 'polypeptide(L)'
;MSNDALVNTVVSYAELLNQSKSDAVKNWDVGFIQGSVDQCVFIETELGLLPLQECADVQTTAHHQSGLDIPSVHTLLNALHEFFRALLQNVFLSNDVYLYVLRHYRFLTKPDETDILLKDLTELARKSATDNILRDMLDELSKIA
;
A
#
# COMPACT_ATOMS: atom_id res chain seq x y z
N MET A 1 -0.50 25.32 6.19
CA MET A 1 -0.72 24.28 7.22
C MET A 1 0.56 23.48 7.29
N SER A 2 1.08 23.19 8.48
CA SER A 2 2.53 22.95 8.63
C SER A 2 2.97 21.62 8.03
N ASN A 3 4.11 21.66 7.33
CA ASN A 3 4.82 20.48 6.83
C ASN A 3 5.02 19.41 7.93
N ASP A 4 4.95 19.77 9.20
CA ASP A 4 5.09 18.84 10.32
C ASP A 4 4.03 17.74 10.29
N ALA A 5 2.78 18.03 9.89
CA ALA A 5 1.74 17.00 9.79
C ALA A 5 2.11 15.97 8.72
N LEU A 6 2.51 16.45 7.53
CA LEU A 6 2.95 15.59 6.43
C LEU A 6 4.20 14.78 6.80
N VAL A 7 5.21 15.42 7.40
CA VAL A 7 6.43 14.76 7.87
C VAL A 7 6.09 13.66 8.87
N ASN A 8 5.24 13.93 9.87
CA ASN A 8 4.83 12.93 10.86
C ASN A 8 4.05 11.77 10.22
N THR A 9 3.21 12.04 9.23
CA THR A 9 2.50 10.98 8.50
C THR A 9 3.46 10.15 7.65
N VAL A 10 4.47 10.77 7.01
CA VAL A 10 5.54 10.04 6.28
C VAL A 10 6.33 9.12 7.22
N VAL A 11 6.65 9.58 8.43
CA VAL A 11 7.31 8.75 9.45
C VAL A 11 6.41 7.57 9.84
N SER A 12 5.14 7.83 10.18
CA SER A 12 4.16 6.78 10.52
C SER A 12 3.99 5.77 9.38
N TYR A 13 3.99 6.25 8.13
CA TYR A 13 3.90 5.40 6.95
C TYR A 13 5.13 4.50 6.77
N ALA A 14 6.34 5.02 7.02
CA ALA A 14 7.56 4.20 6.96
C ALA A 14 7.52 3.06 7.99
N GLU A 15 7.01 3.32 9.20
CA GLU A 15 6.80 2.30 10.22
C GLU A 15 5.73 1.29 9.78
N LEU A 16 4.59 1.76 9.28
CA LEU A 16 3.50 0.95 8.76
C LEU A 16 3.98 0.02 7.64
N LEU A 17 4.78 0.52 6.69
CA LEU A 17 5.32 -0.26 5.58
C LEU A 17 6.36 -1.30 6.03
N ASN A 18 7.06 -1.05 7.13
CA ASN A 18 7.93 -2.05 7.74
C ASN A 18 7.13 -3.12 8.49
N GLN A 19 6.08 -2.72 9.21
CA GLN A 19 5.18 -3.64 9.90
C GLN A 19 4.37 -4.51 8.91
N SER A 20 4.01 -3.98 7.74
CA SER A 20 3.29 -4.73 6.71
C SER A 20 4.10 -5.88 6.11
N LYS A 21 5.41 -5.94 6.40
CA LYS A 21 6.32 -7.04 6.00
C LYS A 21 6.58 -8.05 7.13
N SER A 22 6.04 -7.84 8.33
CA SER A 22 6.26 -8.70 9.50
C SER A 22 5.00 -9.51 9.87
N ASP A 23 5.08 -10.30 10.93
CA ASP A 23 3.94 -11.06 11.45
C ASP A 23 2.91 -10.19 12.20
N ALA A 24 3.19 -8.88 12.39
CA ALA A 24 2.26 -7.94 13.00
C ALA A 24 0.91 -7.89 12.25
N VAL A 25 0.94 -8.09 10.93
CA VAL A 25 -0.22 -8.07 10.03
C VAL A 25 -1.31 -9.07 10.43
N LYS A 26 -0.97 -10.16 11.13
CA LYS A 26 -1.95 -11.16 11.59
C LYS A 26 -3.03 -10.58 12.51
N ASN A 27 -2.73 -9.46 13.17
CA ASN A 27 -3.62 -8.80 14.11
C ASN A 27 -4.36 -7.61 13.50
N TRP A 28 -4.16 -7.33 12.21
CA TRP A 28 -4.78 -6.18 11.55
C TRP A 28 -6.19 -6.54 11.07
N ASP A 29 -7.14 -5.66 11.40
CA ASP A 29 -8.51 -5.74 10.91
C ASP A 29 -8.75 -4.74 9.77
N VAL A 30 -9.90 -4.85 9.11
CA VAL A 30 -10.25 -3.95 7.99
C VAL A 30 -10.31 -2.48 8.43
N GLY A 31 -10.70 -2.19 9.68
CA GLY A 31 -10.77 -0.82 10.19
C GLY A 31 -9.38 -0.17 10.31
N PHE A 32 -8.40 -0.93 10.80
CA PHE A 32 -6.99 -0.50 10.84
C PHE A 32 -6.44 -0.25 9.43
N ILE A 33 -6.76 -1.13 8.48
CA ILE A 33 -6.33 -0.98 7.08
C ILE A 33 -6.96 0.27 6.46
N GLN A 34 -8.24 0.53 6.70
CA GLN A 34 -8.92 1.75 6.21
C GLN A 34 -8.23 3.02 6.73
N GLY A 35 -7.95 3.11 8.04
CA GLY A 35 -7.23 4.26 8.58
C GLY A 35 -5.79 4.39 8.04
N SER A 36 -5.17 3.27 7.68
CA SER A 36 -3.85 3.25 7.03
C SER A 36 -3.92 3.71 5.57
N VAL A 37 -4.99 3.37 4.85
CA VAL A 37 -5.28 3.85 3.49
C VAL A 37 -5.45 5.36 3.48
N ASP A 38 -6.19 5.91 4.45
CA ASP A 38 -6.37 7.37 4.57
C ASP A 38 -5.04 8.11 4.73
N GLN A 39 -4.08 7.54 5.48
CA GLN A 39 -2.73 8.10 5.60
C GLN A 39 -1.98 8.07 4.28
N CYS A 40 -2.09 6.97 3.51
CA CYS A 40 -1.46 6.87 2.20
C CYS A 40 -2.02 7.92 1.23
N VAL A 41 -3.35 8.04 1.16
CA VAL A 41 -4.02 9.04 0.30
C VAL A 41 -3.64 10.46 0.70
N PHE A 42 -3.53 10.74 2.00
CA PHE A 42 -3.07 12.02 2.50
C PHE A 42 -1.65 12.35 2.03
N ILE A 43 -0.70 11.41 2.17
CA ILE A 43 0.68 11.58 1.69
C ILE A 43 0.71 11.86 0.19
N GLU A 44 0.05 11.03 -0.61
CA GLU A 44 0.01 11.17 -2.07
C GLU A 44 -0.58 12.51 -2.50
N THR A 45 -1.66 12.94 -1.84
CA THR A 45 -2.34 14.20 -2.13
C THR A 45 -1.45 15.40 -1.79
N GLU A 46 -0.91 15.45 -0.58
CA GLU A 46 -0.12 16.59 -0.12
C GLU A 46 1.21 16.68 -0.90
N LEU A 47 1.92 15.56 -1.11
CA LEU A 47 3.14 15.57 -1.93
C LEU A 47 2.84 15.88 -3.40
N GLY A 48 1.69 15.45 -3.93
CA GLY A 48 1.27 15.74 -5.30
C GLY A 48 1.03 17.22 -5.59
N LEU A 49 0.81 18.04 -4.55
CA LEU A 49 0.66 19.49 -4.65
C LEU A 49 2.00 20.25 -4.59
N LEU A 50 3.08 19.58 -4.16
CA LEU A 50 4.38 20.20 -3.96
C LEU A 50 5.30 20.03 -5.17
N PRO A 51 6.23 20.98 -5.40
CA PRO A 51 7.34 20.77 -6.31
C PRO A 51 8.23 19.62 -5.84
N LEU A 52 8.83 18.88 -6.78
CA LEU A 52 9.65 17.70 -6.47
C LEU A 52 10.78 17.97 -5.47
N GLN A 53 11.36 19.18 -5.49
CA GLN A 53 12.39 19.58 -4.53
C GLN A 53 11.85 19.66 -3.10
N GLU A 54 10.66 20.21 -2.91
CA GLU A 54 10.01 20.30 -1.59
C GLU A 54 9.61 18.92 -1.08
N CYS A 55 9.22 18.00 -1.98
CA CYS A 55 8.99 16.60 -1.61
C CYS A 55 10.26 15.92 -1.07
N ALA A 56 11.43 16.21 -1.67
CA ALA A 56 12.71 15.71 -1.20
C ALA A 56 13.09 16.32 0.17
N ASP A 57 12.76 17.58 0.41
CA ASP A 57 12.97 18.24 1.70
C ASP A 57 12.11 17.62 2.81
N VAL A 58 10.85 17.27 2.50
CA VAL A 58 9.95 16.53 3.41
C VAL A 58 10.54 15.15 3.75
N GLN A 59 10.97 14.38 2.74
CA GLN A 59 11.59 13.06 2.94
C GLN A 59 12.85 13.16 3.82
N THR A 60 13.71 14.13 3.54
CA THR A 60 14.96 14.37 4.28
C THR A 60 14.67 14.76 5.73
N THR A 61 13.66 15.61 5.94
CA THR A 61 13.23 16.02 7.28
C THR A 61 12.68 14.83 8.07
N ALA A 62 11.83 14.00 7.47
CA ALA A 62 11.29 12.79 8.10
C ALA A 62 12.41 11.82 8.50
N HIS A 63 13.43 11.66 7.64
CA HIS A 63 14.60 10.83 7.93
C HIS A 63 15.40 11.37 9.11
N HIS A 64 15.69 12.68 9.14
CA HIS A 64 16.43 13.29 10.23
C HIS A 64 15.68 13.26 11.57
N GLN A 65 14.35 13.38 11.56
CA GLN A 65 13.55 13.38 12.79
C GLN A 65 13.40 11.98 13.40
N SER A 66 13.21 10.95 12.57
CA SER A 66 12.90 9.60 13.04
C SER A 66 14.11 8.67 13.13
N GLY A 67 15.14 8.91 12.31
CA GLY A 67 16.26 7.98 12.10
C GLY A 67 15.86 6.70 11.34
N LEU A 68 14.64 6.61 10.84
CA LEU A 68 14.16 5.48 10.03
C LEU A 68 14.63 5.59 8.58
N ASP A 69 14.69 4.45 7.89
CA ASP A 69 14.86 4.42 6.44
C ASP A 69 13.55 4.86 5.77
N ILE A 70 13.50 6.12 5.31
CA ILE A 70 12.29 6.71 4.73
C ILE A 70 12.21 6.34 3.24
N PRO A 71 11.07 5.82 2.77
CA PRO A 71 10.88 5.49 1.36
C PRO A 71 11.18 6.65 0.42
N SER A 72 11.59 6.33 -0.82
CA SER A 72 11.87 7.33 -1.84
C SER A 72 10.64 8.21 -2.13
N VAL A 73 10.85 9.44 -2.60
CA VAL A 73 9.74 10.32 -3.03
C VAL A 73 8.80 9.63 -4.04
N HIS A 74 9.35 8.82 -4.95
CA HIS A 74 8.53 8.06 -5.90
C HIS A 74 7.65 7.01 -5.21
N THR A 75 8.18 6.34 -4.17
CA THR A 75 7.41 5.41 -3.35
C THR A 75 6.34 6.14 -2.55
N LEU A 76 6.64 7.32 -2.01
CA LEU A 76 5.68 8.14 -1.25
C LEU A 76 4.55 8.71 -2.13
N LEU A 77 4.84 9.08 -3.38
CA LEU A 77 3.83 9.48 -4.36
C LEU A 77 2.95 8.33 -4.84
N ASN A 78 3.31 7.08 -4.52
CA ASN A 78 2.54 5.86 -4.79
C ASN A 78 2.31 5.06 -3.49
N ALA A 79 2.23 5.76 -2.35
CA ALA A 79 2.22 5.16 -1.02
C ALA A 79 1.14 4.07 -0.84
N LEU A 80 -0.05 4.30 -1.40
CA LEU A 80 -1.19 3.41 -1.30
C LEU A 80 -0.99 2.12 -2.08
N HIS A 81 -0.48 2.25 -3.31
CA HIS A 81 -0.12 1.11 -4.15
C HIS A 81 0.93 0.23 -3.44
N GLU A 82 1.99 0.85 -2.93
CA GLU A 82 3.09 0.16 -2.26
C GLU A 82 2.66 -0.49 -0.94
N PHE A 83 1.77 0.17 -0.19
CA PHE A 83 1.20 -0.41 1.03
C PHE A 83 0.39 -1.67 0.73
N PHE A 84 -0.55 -1.59 -0.22
CA PHE A 84 -1.35 -2.75 -0.59
C PHE A 84 -0.52 -3.87 -1.19
N ARG A 85 0.49 -3.53 -2.01
CA ARG A 85 1.43 -4.52 -2.56
C ARG A 85 2.18 -5.25 -1.45
N ALA A 86 2.65 -4.54 -0.42
CA ALA A 86 3.31 -5.15 0.73
C ALA A 86 2.37 -6.07 1.52
N LEU A 87 1.12 -5.66 1.74
CA LEU A 87 0.10 -6.51 2.38
C LEU A 87 -0.13 -7.82 1.62
N LEU A 88 -0.34 -7.75 0.31
CA LEU A 88 -0.61 -8.92 -0.52
C LEU A 88 0.58 -9.90 -0.59
N GLN A 89 1.80 -9.40 -0.37
CA GLN A 89 3.01 -10.21 -0.26
C GLN A 89 3.18 -10.87 1.12
N ASN A 90 2.41 -10.45 2.13
CA ASN A 90 2.54 -10.93 3.50
C ASN A 90 1.74 -12.22 3.71
N VAL A 91 2.44 -13.29 4.11
CA VAL A 91 1.86 -14.63 4.35
C VAL A 91 0.91 -14.70 5.56
N PHE A 92 0.95 -13.70 6.44
CA PHE A 92 0.12 -13.60 7.64
C PHE A 92 -1.14 -12.76 7.42
N LEU A 93 -1.39 -12.28 6.20
CA LEU A 93 -2.59 -11.51 5.87
C LEU A 93 -3.85 -12.36 6.04
N SER A 94 -4.82 -11.84 6.78
CA SER A 94 -6.12 -12.51 6.94
C SER A 94 -6.93 -12.46 5.64
N ASN A 95 -7.80 -13.44 5.44
CA ASN A 95 -8.66 -13.51 4.24
C ASN A 95 -9.56 -12.27 4.10
N ASP A 96 -10.09 -11.74 5.21
CA ASP A 96 -10.96 -10.56 5.18
C ASP A 96 -10.20 -9.33 4.70
N VAL A 97 -8.99 -9.11 5.19
CA VAL A 97 -8.12 -8.02 4.74
C VAL A 97 -7.68 -8.24 3.29
N TYR A 98 -7.33 -9.47 2.92
CA TYR A 98 -6.96 -9.80 1.54
C TYR A 98 -8.09 -9.43 0.55
N LEU A 99 -9.33 -9.86 0.83
CA LEU A 99 -10.50 -9.54 0.02
C LEU A 99 -10.79 -8.04 0.00
N TYR A 100 -10.64 -7.35 1.13
CA TYR A 100 -10.75 -5.90 1.20
C TYR A 100 -9.73 -5.22 0.29
N VAL A 101 -8.45 -5.57 0.41
CA VAL A 101 -7.35 -4.99 -0.38
C VAL A 101 -7.62 -5.19 -1.86
N LEU A 102 -7.94 -6.40 -2.30
CA LEU A 102 -8.21 -6.66 -3.73
C LEU A 102 -9.36 -5.83 -4.30
N ARG A 103 -10.44 -5.64 -3.53
CA ARG A 103 -11.59 -4.83 -3.96
C ARG A 103 -11.20 -3.36 -4.17
N HIS A 104 -10.31 -2.83 -3.33
CA HIS A 104 -9.92 -1.42 -3.36
C HIS A 104 -8.69 -1.16 -4.24
N TYR A 105 -7.82 -2.15 -4.41
CA TYR A 105 -6.68 -2.08 -5.32
C TYR A 105 -7.12 -1.93 -6.77
N ARG A 106 -8.24 -2.58 -7.12
CA ARG A 106 -8.87 -2.51 -8.44
C ARG A 106 -9.35 -1.10 -8.83
N PHE A 107 -9.59 -0.23 -7.86
CA PHE A 107 -10.00 1.15 -8.13
C PHE A 107 -8.83 2.09 -8.49
N LEU A 108 -7.60 1.70 -8.15
CA LEU A 108 -6.41 2.54 -8.34
C LEU A 108 -5.71 2.31 -9.69
N THR A 109 -5.95 1.17 -10.32
CA THR A 109 -5.40 0.86 -11.65
C THR A 109 -6.40 1.33 -12.70
N LYS A 110 -6.03 2.37 -13.46
CA LYS A 110 -6.76 2.75 -14.68
C LYS A 110 -6.86 1.53 -15.61
N PRO A 111 -7.85 1.46 -16.52
CA PRO A 111 -8.02 0.29 -17.40
C PRO A 111 -6.75 -0.14 -18.17
N ASP A 112 -5.83 0.77 -18.47
CA ASP A 112 -4.53 0.47 -19.12
C ASP A 112 -3.46 -0.09 -18.17
N GLU A 113 -3.68 -0.06 -16.85
CA GLU A 113 -2.78 -0.59 -15.81
C GLU A 113 -3.29 -1.90 -15.18
N THR A 114 -4.36 -2.48 -15.76
CA THR A 114 -4.81 -3.84 -15.44
C THR A 114 -3.66 -4.85 -15.58
N ASP A 115 -2.71 -4.59 -16.49
CA ASP A 115 -1.49 -5.37 -16.67
C ASP A 115 -0.55 -5.32 -15.46
N ILE A 116 -0.50 -4.20 -14.71
CA ILE A 116 0.33 -4.08 -13.50
C ILE A 116 -0.25 -4.95 -12.38
N LEU A 117 -1.57 -4.83 -12.14
CA LEU A 117 -2.27 -5.70 -11.18
C LEU A 117 -2.15 -7.17 -11.58
N LEU A 118 -2.36 -7.50 -12.86
CA LEU A 118 -2.28 -8.88 -13.34
C LEU A 118 -0.85 -9.42 -13.19
N LYS A 119 0.18 -8.60 -13.46
CA LYS A 119 1.58 -8.96 -13.29
C LYS A 119 1.92 -9.16 -11.81
N ASP A 120 1.54 -8.24 -10.93
CA ASP A 120 1.77 -8.37 -9.49
C ASP A 120 1.05 -9.60 -8.93
N LEU A 121 -0.21 -9.84 -9.32
CA LEU A 121 -0.95 -11.04 -8.94
C LEU A 121 -0.33 -12.32 -9.50
N THR A 122 0.20 -12.30 -10.71
CA THR A 122 0.89 -13.46 -11.32
C THR A 122 2.23 -13.74 -10.62
N GLU A 123 2.96 -12.70 -10.23
CA GLU A 123 4.18 -12.81 -9.42
C GLU A 123 3.87 -13.34 -8.02
N LEU A 124 2.74 -12.93 -7.43
CA LEU A 124 2.24 -13.45 -6.16
C LEU A 124 1.77 -14.90 -6.27
N ALA A 125 1.01 -15.26 -7.31
CA ALA A 125 0.52 -16.61 -7.61
C ALA A 125 1.64 -17.64 -7.63
N ARG A 126 2.79 -17.26 -8.22
CA ARG A 126 3.98 -18.10 -8.29
C ARG A 126 4.57 -18.42 -6.91
N LYS A 127 4.21 -17.69 -5.85
CA LYS A 127 4.60 -17.96 -4.46
C LYS A 127 3.50 -18.77 -3.74
N SER A 128 3.27 -20.00 -4.18
CA SER A 128 2.58 -21.18 -3.59
C SER A 128 1.36 -21.07 -2.63
N ALA A 129 1.09 -19.96 -1.95
CA ALA A 129 -0.02 -19.76 -1.02
C ALA A 129 -1.28 -19.19 -1.70
N THR A 130 -1.17 -18.68 -2.92
CA THR A 130 -2.23 -17.89 -3.60
C THR A 130 -3.11 -18.70 -4.56
N ASP A 131 -2.77 -19.96 -4.86
CA ASP A 131 -3.48 -20.77 -5.87
C ASP A 131 -4.95 -21.02 -5.53
N ASN A 132 -5.29 -21.25 -4.26
CA ASN A 132 -6.68 -21.45 -3.85
C ASN A 132 -7.49 -20.16 -3.98
N ILE A 133 -6.87 -19.02 -3.70
CA ILE A 133 -7.55 -17.73 -3.66
C ILE A 133 -7.74 -17.18 -5.08
N LEU A 134 -6.77 -17.38 -5.97
CA LEU A 134 -6.91 -17.04 -7.40
C LEU A 134 -7.99 -17.87 -8.09
N ARG A 135 -8.15 -19.13 -7.70
CA ARG A 135 -9.24 -19.99 -8.20
C ARG A 135 -10.60 -19.48 -7.74
N ASP A 136 -10.75 -19.10 -6.47
CA ASP A 136 -11.98 -18.51 -5.96
C ASP A 136 -12.32 -17.16 -6.64
N MET A 137 -11.29 -16.36 -6.96
CA MET A 137 -11.47 -15.10 -7.70
C MET A 137 -11.91 -15.30 -9.16
N LEU A 138 -11.36 -16.29 -9.85
CA LEU A 138 -11.78 -16.64 -11.22
C LEU A 138 -13.24 -17.10 -11.23
N ASP A 139 -13.64 -17.87 -10.22
CA ASP A 139 -15.02 -18.33 -10.07
C ASP A 139 -15.99 -17.18 -9.78
N GLU A 140 -15.61 -16.17 -8.99
CA GLU A 140 -16.46 -14.98 -8.78
C GLU A 140 -16.55 -14.08 -10.01
N LEU A 141 -15.44 -13.87 -10.73
CA LEU A 141 -15.45 -13.07 -11.97
C LEU A 141 -16.32 -13.71 -13.07
N SER A 142 -16.37 -15.04 -13.13
CA SER A 142 -17.22 -15.77 -14.07
C SER A 142 -18.72 -15.66 -13.78
N LYS A 143 -19.11 -15.22 -12.58
CA LYS A 143 -20.52 -15.04 -12.18
C LYS A 143 -21.07 -13.65 -12.51
N ILE A 144 -20.21 -12.71 -12.89
CA ILE A 144 -20.57 -11.29 -13.11
C ILE A 144 -20.54 -10.95 -14.63
N ALA A 145 -20.07 -11.86 -15.48
CA ALA A 145 -20.12 -11.79 -16.94
C ALA A 145 -21.32 -12.55 -17.51
#